data_AF-A0A923WZY1-F1
#
_entry.id   AF-A0A923WZY1-F1
#
_cell.length_a   1.000
_cell.length_b   1.000
_cell.length_c   1.000
_cell.angle_alpha   90.00
_cell.angle_beta   90.00
_cell.angle_gamma   90.00
#
_symmetry.space_group_name_H-M   'P 1'
#
loop_
_entity.id
_entity.type
_entity.pdbx_description
1 polymer ?
#
loop_
_entity_poly.entity_id
_entity_poly.type
_entity_poly.pdbx_seq_one_letter_code
_entity_poly.pdbx_strand_id
1 'polypeptide(L)'
;NHEVQRLINRVQPYDITKNLTQDARDLGFGSVNYDLIYGLAKQTLVSFADTIDKTIELRPDRIALYSFALVPWIKPAQRLFKDEDLPVADDKRKLYELARTKLTAAGYVEIGMDHFALPNENLSLALKNKTLHRNFMGYTDHKTDVLLGLGISSISESPYSFHQNEKVSSLYEAGINQGQLPTHRGHVLNDEDIERRHQILNLMTNYEVNFTSIEQKISAEHYLSEMLKDDLIEITETTLKVTTAGKPFLRNACVFFDEHLKRKQPESKLFSRSI
;
A
#
# COMPACT_ATOMS: atom_id res chain seq x y z
N ASN A 1 8.87 -2.81 -20.55
CA ASN A 1 8.29 -2.07 -21.69
C ASN A 1 9.05 -0.75 -21.89
N HIS A 2 9.79 -0.60 -22.99
CA HIS A 2 10.63 0.57 -23.26
C HIS A 2 9.83 1.88 -23.45
N GLU A 3 8.67 1.81 -24.09
CA GLU A 3 7.84 2.99 -24.34
C GLU A 3 7.27 3.56 -23.03
N VAL A 4 6.79 2.69 -22.14
CA VAL A 4 6.37 3.09 -20.78
C VAL A 4 7.52 3.78 -20.04
N GLN A 5 8.72 3.18 -20.05
CA GLN A 5 9.91 3.73 -19.40
C GLN A 5 10.29 5.11 -19.95
N ARG A 6 10.23 5.29 -21.28
CA ARG A 6 10.48 6.57 -21.94
C ARG A 6 9.48 7.63 -21.50
N LEU A 7 8.19 7.30 -21.46
CA LEU A 7 7.11 8.23 -21.07
C LEU A 7 7.20 8.67 -19.61
N ILE A 8 7.70 7.83 -18.71
CA ILE A 8 7.90 8.17 -17.30
C ILE A 8 9.31 8.70 -17.00
N ASN A 9 10.16 8.89 -18.02
CA ASN A 9 11.56 9.29 -17.90
C ASN A 9 12.40 8.40 -16.97
N ARG A 10 12.25 7.07 -17.11
CA ARG A 10 12.95 6.06 -16.31
C ARG A 10 13.41 4.88 -17.18
N VAL A 11 14.36 5.15 -18.08
CA VAL A 11 14.96 4.12 -18.92
C VAL A 11 15.86 3.22 -18.08
N GLN A 12 15.42 1.98 -17.88
CA GLN A 12 16.11 0.95 -17.11
C GLN A 12 15.91 -0.40 -17.81
N PRO A 13 16.86 -0.80 -18.69
CA PRO A 13 16.81 -2.08 -19.38
C PRO A 13 16.76 -3.28 -18.42
N TYR A 14 16.23 -4.40 -18.92
CA TYR A 14 16.09 -5.65 -18.17
C TYR A 14 17.41 -6.13 -17.56
N ASP A 15 18.50 -6.10 -18.35
CA ASP A 15 19.80 -6.60 -17.91
C ASP A 15 20.39 -5.81 -16.73
N ILE A 16 20.09 -4.51 -16.62
CA ILE A 16 20.52 -3.71 -15.47
C ILE A 16 19.86 -4.23 -14.18
N THR A 17 18.55 -4.44 -14.21
CA THR A 17 17.80 -4.96 -13.06
C THR A 17 18.21 -6.39 -12.72
N LYS A 18 18.40 -7.23 -13.74
CA LYS A 18 18.88 -8.61 -13.60
C LYS A 18 20.24 -8.67 -12.91
N ASN A 19 21.22 -7.94 -13.43
CA ASN A 19 22.58 -7.95 -12.90
C ASN A 19 22.60 -7.40 -11.47
N LEU A 20 21.92 -6.29 -11.20
CA LEU A 20 21.85 -5.71 -9.85
C LEU A 20 21.21 -6.68 -8.83
N THR A 21 20.22 -7.45 -9.26
CA THR A 21 19.57 -8.45 -8.39
C THR A 21 20.51 -9.61 -8.10
N GLN A 22 21.28 -10.05 -9.09
CA GLN A 22 22.29 -11.07 -8.90
C GLN A 22 23.41 -10.56 -7.97
N ASP A 23 23.94 -9.36 -8.22
CA ASP A 23 24.98 -8.75 -7.41
C ASP A 23 24.53 -8.61 -5.95
N ALA A 24 23.30 -8.18 -5.70
CA ALA A 24 22.75 -8.09 -4.35
C ALA A 24 22.73 -9.48 -3.66
N ARG A 25 22.34 -10.53 -4.37
CA ARG A 25 22.34 -11.89 -3.83
C ARG A 25 23.75 -12.40 -3.56
N ASP A 26 24.68 -12.16 -4.48
CA ASP A 26 26.08 -12.56 -4.34
C ASP A 26 26.76 -11.85 -3.16
N LEU A 27 26.33 -10.63 -2.84
CA LEU A 27 26.75 -9.87 -1.65
C LEU A 27 26.04 -10.29 -0.35
N GLY A 28 25.09 -11.22 -0.41
CA GLY A 28 24.40 -11.77 0.77
C GLY A 28 23.11 -11.05 1.18
N PHE A 29 22.54 -10.19 0.33
CA PHE A 29 21.21 -9.64 0.59
C PHE A 29 20.15 -10.74 0.47
N GLY A 30 19.43 -11.02 1.56
CA GLY A 30 18.47 -12.13 1.65
C GLY A 30 17.02 -11.82 1.28
N SER A 31 16.66 -10.56 1.03
CA SER A 31 15.27 -10.19 0.69
C SER A 31 15.23 -8.98 -0.25
N VAL A 32 15.25 -9.25 -1.56
CA VAL A 32 15.16 -8.26 -2.63
C VAL A 32 13.70 -7.98 -2.96
N ASN A 33 13.29 -6.71 -2.87
CA ASN A 33 11.95 -6.27 -3.23
C ASN A 33 11.93 -5.55 -4.58
N TYR A 34 10.93 -5.85 -5.41
CA TYR A 34 10.65 -5.11 -6.64
C TYR A 34 9.39 -4.27 -6.53
N ASP A 35 9.50 -3.00 -6.91
CA ASP A 35 8.36 -2.11 -7.06
C ASP A 35 7.91 -2.10 -8.52
N LEU A 36 6.69 -2.57 -8.75
CA LEU A 36 6.01 -2.52 -10.03
C LEU A 36 4.85 -1.54 -9.95
N ILE A 37 4.55 -0.88 -11.07
CA ILE A 37 3.41 0.03 -11.17
C ILE A 37 2.54 -0.41 -12.34
N TYR A 38 1.25 -0.61 -12.08
CA TYR A 38 0.24 -0.87 -13.10
C TYR A 38 -0.67 0.34 -13.32
N GLY A 39 -1.20 0.49 -14.53
CA GLY A 39 -1.98 1.66 -14.93
C GLY A 39 -1.13 2.85 -15.41
N LEU A 40 0.14 2.64 -15.75
CA LEU A 40 0.97 3.66 -16.39
C LEU A 40 0.57 3.87 -17.85
N ALA A 41 0.94 5.04 -18.38
CA ALA A 41 0.70 5.39 -19.77
C ALA A 41 1.26 4.33 -20.74
N LYS A 42 0.48 3.96 -21.76
CA LYS A 42 0.78 2.93 -22.77
C LYS A 42 0.97 1.50 -22.24
N GLN A 43 0.62 1.20 -21.00
CA GLN A 43 0.53 -0.20 -20.57
C GLN A 43 -0.69 -0.88 -21.20
N THR A 44 -0.49 -2.11 -21.65
CA THR A 44 -1.53 -2.98 -22.20
C THR A 44 -1.45 -4.34 -21.51
N LEU A 45 -2.50 -5.14 -21.57
CA LEU A 45 -2.49 -6.49 -20.99
C LEU A 45 -1.32 -7.33 -21.50
N VAL A 46 -1.05 -7.28 -22.81
CA VAL A 46 0.06 -8.03 -23.43
C VAL A 46 1.42 -7.52 -22.93
N SER A 47 1.65 -6.21 -22.95
CA SER A 47 2.95 -5.67 -22.55
C SER A 47 3.21 -5.75 -21.04
N PHE A 48 2.14 -5.72 -20.24
CA PHE A 48 2.25 -5.92 -18.79
C PHE A 48 2.42 -7.39 -18.43
N ALA A 49 1.76 -8.32 -19.14
CA ALA A 49 2.02 -9.76 -19.00
C ALA A 49 3.52 -10.07 -19.18
N ASP A 50 4.14 -9.57 -20.26
CA ASP A 50 5.59 -9.70 -20.50
C ASP A 50 6.44 -9.13 -19.35
N THR A 51 6.02 -8.00 -18.77
CA THR A 51 6.71 -7.39 -17.62
C THR A 51 6.60 -8.27 -16.36
N ILE A 52 5.44 -8.87 -16.11
CA ILE A 52 5.24 -9.79 -14.99
C ILE A 52 6.01 -11.10 -15.20
N ASP A 53 6.01 -11.64 -16.42
CA ASP A 53 6.75 -12.87 -16.74
C ASP A 53 8.26 -12.69 -16.53
N LYS A 54 8.82 -11.56 -16.98
CA LYS A 54 10.22 -11.18 -16.69
C LYS A 54 10.48 -10.97 -15.21
N THR A 55 9.52 -10.41 -14.47
CA THR A 55 9.66 -10.27 -13.01
C THR A 55 9.70 -11.63 -12.33
N ILE A 56 8.84 -12.56 -12.74
CA ILE A 56 8.82 -13.92 -12.24
C ILE A 56 10.13 -14.65 -12.55
N GLU A 57 10.70 -14.44 -13.74
CA GLU A 57 12.01 -14.99 -14.14
C GLU A 57 13.14 -14.54 -13.20
N LEU A 58 13.19 -13.25 -12.85
CA LEU A 58 14.18 -12.69 -11.92
C LEU A 58 13.92 -13.12 -10.46
N ARG A 59 12.69 -13.53 -10.17
CA ARG A 59 12.23 -14.13 -8.92
C ARG A 59 12.60 -13.29 -7.68
N PRO A 60 12.24 -12.00 -7.58
CA PRO A 60 12.47 -11.23 -6.36
C PRO A 60 11.77 -11.88 -5.15
N ASP A 61 12.26 -11.62 -3.95
CA ASP A 61 11.70 -12.21 -2.72
C ASP A 61 10.36 -11.56 -2.35
N ARG A 62 10.22 -10.28 -2.67
CA ARG A 62 9.01 -9.47 -2.47
C ARG A 62 8.67 -8.64 -3.71
N ILE A 63 7.40 -8.37 -3.90
CA ILE A 63 6.88 -7.51 -4.96
C ILE A 63 5.84 -6.57 -4.37
N ALA A 64 6.02 -5.28 -4.58
CA ALA A 64 4.99 -4.26 -4.36
C ALA A 64 4.42 -3.82 -5.71
N LEU A 65 3.16 -4.18 -5.98
CA LEU A 65 2.44 -3.95 -7.22
C LEU A 65 1.50 -2.73 -7.09
N TYR A 66 2.05 -1.53 -7.17
CA TYR A 66 1.31 -0.30 -6.94
C TYR A 66 0.39 0.10 -8.08
N SER A 67 -0.77 0.60 -7.71
CA SER A 67 -1.70 1.27 -8.62
C SER A 67 -1.18 2.66 -8.98
N PHE A 68 -1.05 3.00 -10.27
CA PHE A 68 -0.65 4.35 -10.66
C PHE A 68 -1.69 5.39 -10.23
N ALA A 69 -1.29 6.32 -9.38
CA ALA A 69 -2.13 7.43 -8.94
C ALA A 69 -1.89 8.67 -9.82
N LEU A 70 -2.89 9.05 -10.61
CA LEU A 70 -2.89 10.29 -11.39
C LEU A 70 -3.32 11.47 -10.48
N VAL A 71 -2.35 12.30 -10.12
CA VAL A 71 -2.48 13.46 -9.21
C VAL A 71 -1.73 14.70 -9.75
N PRO A 72 -2.03 15.19 -10.98
CA PRO A 72 -1.31 16.29 -11.64
C PRO A 72 -1.37 17.64 -10.91
N TRP A 73 -2.25 17.78 -9.91
CA TRP A 73 -2.31 18.93 -9.02
C TRP A 73 -1.21 18.92 -7.95
N ILE A 74 -0.73 17.74 -7.55
CA ILE A 74 0.39 17.54 -6.60
C ILE A 74 1.70 17.28 -7.35
N LYS A 75 1.64 16.57 -8.48
CA LYS A 75 2.80 16.19 -9.29
C LYS A 75 2.66 16.75 -10.72
N PRO A 76 3.05 18.01 -10.96
CA PRO A 76 2.85 18.67 -12.26
C PRO A 76 3.47 17.93 -13.45
N ALA A 77 4.54 17.16 -13.25
CA ALA A 77 5.16 16.33 -14.28
C ALA A 77 4.18 15.31 -14.91
N GLN A 78 3.15 14.87 -14.17
CA GLN A 78 2.14 13.95 -14.69
C GLN A 78 1.21 14.59 -15.73
N ARG A 79 1.22 15.93 -15.88
CA ARG A 79 0.46 16.63 -16.95
C ARG A 79 0.99 16.33 -18.35
N LEU A 80 2.18 15.73 -18.45
CA LEU A 80 2.76 15.31 -19.73
C LEU A 80 2.10 14.04 -20.29
N PHE A 81 1.37 13.28 -19.47
CA PHE A 81 0.57 12.16 -19.95
C PHE A 81 -0.68 12.70 -20.62
N LYS A 82 -1.02 12.15 -21.80
CA LYS A 82 -2.33 12.38 -22.39
C LYS A 82 -3.35 11.44 -21.77
N ASP A 83 -4.57 11.91 -21.59
CA ASP A 83 -5.65 11.09 -21.01
C ASP A 83 -5.89 9.80 -21.81
N GLU A 84 -5.77 9.87 -23.14
CA GLU A 84 -5.88 8.73 -24.07
C GLU A 84 -4.78 7.65 -23.88
N ASP A 85 -3.66 8.01 -23.25
CA ASP A 85 -2.55 7.09 -23.03
C ASP A 85 -2.70 6.30 -21.72
N LEU A 86 -3.56 6.75 -20.82
CA LEU A 86 -3.76 6.14 -19.51
C LEU A 86 -4.85 5.07 -19.55
N PRO A 87 -4.63 3.86 -18.98
CA PRO A 87 -5.67 2.86 -18.88
C PRO A 87 -6.88 3.39 -18.09
N VAL A 88 -8.08 3.21 -18.65
CA VAL A 88 -9.34 3.46 -17.94
C VAL A 88 -9.53 2.47 -16.78
N ALA A 89 -10.45 2.76 -15.86
CA ALA A 89 -10.61 2.00 -14.60
C ALA A 89 -10.70 0.48 -14.82
N ASP A 90 -11.54 0.03 -15.76
CA ASP A 90 -11.73 -1.39 -16.06
C ASP A 90 -10.45 -2.05 -16.60
N ASP A 91 -9.72 -1.37 -17.48
CA ASP A 91 -8.48 -1.90 -18.04
C ASP A 91 -7.37 -1.94 -16.97
N LYS A 92 -7.35 -0.95 -16.08
CA LYS A 92 -6.46 -0.94 -14.92
C LYS A 92 -6.76 -2.09 -13.97
N ARG A 93 -8.03 -2.42 -13.75
CA ARG A 93 -8.44 -3.61 -12.97
C ARG A 93 -7.99 -4.91 -13.64
N LYS A 94 -8.15 -5.04 -14.95
CA LYS A 94 -7.67 -6.21 -15.71
C LYS A 94 -6.14 -6.38 -15.60
N LEU A 95 -5.38 -5.28 -15.62
CA LEU A 95 -3.93 -5.32 -15.42
C LEU A 95 -3.55 -5.89 -14.05
N TYR A 96 -4.25 -5.46 -12.99
CA TYR A 96 -4.05 -5.99 -11.64
C TYR A 96 -4.37 -7.48 -11.57
N GLU A 97 -5.55 -7.90 -12.03
CA GLU A 97 -5.96 -9.31 -11.95
C GLU A 97 -5.06 -10.24 -12.79
N LEU A 98 -4.59 -9.78 -13.95
CA LEU A 98 -3.59 -10.47 -14.76
C LEU A 98 -2.30 -10.71 -13.96
N ALA A 99 -1.74 -9.66 -13.35
CA ALA A 99 -0.52 -9.77 -12.56
C ALA A 99 -0.72 -10.65 -11.34
N ARG A 100 -1.80 -10.43 -10.58
CA ARG A 100 -2.16 -11.23 -9.40
C ARG A 100 -2.27 -12.71 -9.73
N THR A 101 -2.95 -13.06 -10.83
CA THR A 101 -3.10 -14.45 -11.27
C THR A 101 -1.74 -15.08 -11.59
N LYS A 102 -0.90 -14.39 -12.37
CA LYS A 102 0.43 -14.87 -12.74
C LYS A 102 1.37 -15.02 -11.55
N LEU A 103 1.40 -14.03 -10.65
CA LEU A 103 2.25 -14.05 -9.45
C LEU A 103 1.83 -15.17 -8.50
N THR A 104 0.53 -15.33 -8.25
CA THR A 104 0.01 -16.42 -7.42
C THR A 104 0.32 -17.79 -8.04
N ALA A 105 0.15 -17.94 -9.36
CA ALA A 105 0.50 -19.16 -10.07
C ALA A 105 2.01 -19.48 -10.03
N ALA A 106 2.87 -18.45 -9.94
CA ALA A 106 4.31 -18.60 -9.76
C ALA A 106 4.73 -18.89 -8.30
N GLY A 107 3.76 -19.00 -7.38
CA GLY A 107 3.98 -19.38 -5.99
C GLY A 107 4.17 -18.21 -5.03
N TYR A 108 3.93 -16.97 -5.44
CA TYR A 108 3.91 -15.84 -4.51
C TYR A 108 2.63 -15.85 -3.66
N VAL A 109 2.77 -15.47 -2.39
CA VAL A 109 1.67 -15.28 -1.44
C VAL A 109 1.23 -13.83 -1.48
N GLU A 110 -0.07 -13.59 -1.65
CA GLU A 110 -0.68 -12.27 -1.49
C GLU A 110 -0.67 -11.90 0.00
N ILE A 111 0.19 -10.94 0.38
CA ILE A 111 0.35 -10.48 1.76
C ILE A 111 -0.78 -9.53 2.16
N GLY A 112 -1.16 -8.63 1.25
CA GLY A 112 -2.26 -7.69 1.44
C GLY A 112 -2.11 -6.43 0.60
N MET A 113 -3.26 -5.83 0.25
CA MET A 113 -3.36 -4.71 -0.70
C MET A 113 -2.62 -4.99 -2.01
N ASP A 114 -1.39 -4.50 -2.11
CA ASP A 114 -0.57 -4.47 -3.32
C ASP A 114 0.72 -5.31 -3.14
N HIS A 115 0.88 -6.08 -2.06
CA HIS A 115 2.14 -6.78 -1.75
C HIS A 115 2.06 -8.29 -1.92
N PHE A 116 3.11 -8.86 -2.51
CA PHE A 116 3.33 -10.28 -2.72
C PHE A 116 4.71 -10.66 -2.20
N ALA A 117 4.85 -11.87 -1.65
CA ALA A 117 6.15 -12.38 -1.22
C ALA A 117 6.28 -13.88 -1.44
N LEU A 118 7.50 -14.40 -1.54
CA LEU A 118 7.73 -15.85 -1.61
C LEU A 118 7.25 -16.54 -0.32
N PRO A 119 6.85 -17.83 -0.36
CA PRO A 119 6.24 -18.50 0.79
C PRO A 119 7.13 -18.57 2.05
N ASN A 120 8.45 -18.58 1.87
CA ASN A 120 9.44 -18.64 2.94
C ASN A 120 9.99 -17.25 3.32
N GLU A 121 9.47 -16.18 2.72
CA GLU A 121 9.86 -14.81 3.06
C GLU A 121 9.19 -14.37 4.37
N ASN A 122 9.87 -13.50 5.14
CA ASN A 122 9.44 -13.08 6.46
C ASN A 122 7.99 -12.55 6.51
N LEU A 123 7.53 -11.79 5.51
CA LEU A 123 6.17 -11.28 5.44
C LEU A 123 5.14 -12.41 5.28
N SER A 124 5.43 -13.41 4.46
CA SER A 124 4.58 -14.60 4.28
C SER A 124 4.49 -15.40 5.58
N LEU A 125 5.62 -15.57 6.27
CA LEU A 125 5.67 -16.26 7.56
C LEU A 125 4.91 -15.48 8.64
N ALA A 126 5.09 -14.15 8.70
CA ALA A 126 4.39 -13.28 9.64
C ALA A 126 2.88 -13.29 9.40
N LEU A 127 2.44 -13.28 8.14
CA LEU A 127 1.02 -13.43 7.80
C LEU A 127 0.47 -14.77 8.29
N LYS A 128 1.17 -15.87 8.00
CA LYS A 128 0.78 -17.22 8.43
C LYS A 128 0.69 -17.34 9.96
N ASN A 129 1.62 -16.71 10.67
CA ASN A 129 1.71 -16.76 12.12
C ASN A 129 0.85 -15.70 12.83
N LYS A 130 0.09 -14.87 12.10
CA LYS A 130 -0.67 -13.73 12.63
C LYS A 130 0.20 -12.73 13.43
N THR A 131 1.44 -12.56 13.01
CA THR A 131 2.39 -11.57 13.57
C THR A 131 2.72 -10.45 12.58
N LEU A 132 2.07 -10.43 11.42
CA LEU A 132 2.21 -9.35 10.44
C LEU A 132 1.82 -8.01 11.07
N HIS A 133 2.64 -7.01 10.81
CA HIS A 133 2.40 -5.64 11.24
C HIS A 133 2.46 -4.68 10.05
N ARG A 134 1.98 -3.46 10.26
CA ARG A 134 2.02 -2.40 9.25
C ARG A 134 2.32 -1.07 9.92
N ASN A 135 3.32 -0.36 9.40
CA ASN A 135 3.69 0.99 9.81
C ASN A 135 3.70 1.92 8.59
N PHE A 136 4.25 3.14 8.74
CA PHE A 136 4.35 4.11 7.65
C PHE A 136 5.06 3.58 6.39
N MET A 137 6.05 2.68 6.52
CA MET A 137 6.81 2.13 5.40
C MET A 137 6.09 1.00 4.66
N GLY A 138 5.05 0.41 5.25
CA GLY A 138 4.31 -0.71 4.68
C GLY A 138 4.20 -1.90 5.64
N TYR A 139 4.02 -3.09 5.07
CA TYR A 139 3.98 -4.32 5.86
C TYR A 139 5.37 -4.70 6.37
N THR A 140 5.41 -5.24 7.58
CA THR A 140 6.64 -5.69 8.23
C THR A 140 6.34 -6.88 9.15
N ASP A 141 7.32 -7.77 9.27
CA ASP A 141 7.38 -8.86 10.24
C ASP A 141 7.83 -8.39 11.63
N HIS A 142 8.25 -7.14 11.77
CA HIS A 142 8.71 -6.55 13.01
C HIS A 142 7.73 -5.50 13.54
N LYS A 143 7.18 -5.74 14.72
CA LYS A 143 6.38 -4.75 15.44
C LYS A 143 7.27 -3.92 16.36
N THR A 144 7.18 -2.60 16.21
CA THR A 144 7.86 -1.62 17.08
C THR A 144 6.82 -0.69 17.67
N ASP A 145 6.96 -0.33 18.95
CA ASP A 145 6.06 0.65 19.57
C ASP A 145 6.33 2.06 19.04
N VAL A 146 7.59 2.37 18.74
CA VAL A 146 8.02 3.67 18.22
C VAL A 146 8.88 3.48 16.97
N LEU A 147 8.52 4.18 15.91
CA LEU A 147 9.29 4.37 14.70
C LEU A 147 9.78 5.82 14.66
N LEU A 148 11.10 6.03 14.68
CA LEU A 148 11.70 7.35 14.59
C LEU A 148 12.16 7.62 13.16
N GLY A 149 11.53 8.59 12.50
CA GLY A 149 11.91 9.01 11.16
C GLY A 149 12.97 10.12 11.22
N LEU A 150 14.13 9.89 10.62
CA LEU A 150 15.22 10.88 10.54
C LEU A 150 15.32 11.51 9.14
N GLY A 151 15.77 12.75 9.09
CA GLY A 151 15.95 13.50 7.84
C GLY A 151 14.73 14.30 7.38
N ILE A 152 14.86 14.93 6.22
CA ILE A 152 13.79 15.76 5.63
C ILE A 152 12.56 14.91 5.34
N SER A 153 11.37 15.47 5.57
CA SER A 153 10.05 14.89 5.31
C SER A 153 9.69 13.59 6.05
N SER A 154 10.62 13.01 6.81
CA SER A 154 10.43 11.76 7.52
C SER A 154 9.25 11.83 8.48
N ILE A 155 8.62 10.69 8.70
CA ILE A 155 7.50 10.55 9.63
C ILE A 155 7.91 9.62 10.75
N SER A 156 7.70 10.09 11.97
CA SER A 156 7.78 9.29 13.18
C SER A 156 6.38 8.89 13.60
N GLU A 157 6.28 7.70 14.16
CA GLU A 157 5.03 7.07 14.58
C GLU A 157 5.24 6.49 15.98
N SER A 158 4.34 6.81 16.91
CA SER A 158 4.26 6.23 18.25
C SER A 158 2.85 5.67 18.49
N PRO A 159 2.55 5.03 19.64
CA PRO A 159 1.20 4.57 19.93
C PRO A 159 0.18 5.72 20.03
N TYR A 160 0.65 6.94 20.34
CA TYR A 160 -0.20 8.09 20.69
C TYR A 160 -0.05 9.28 19.74
N SER A 161 0.85 9.22 18.77
CA SER A 161 1.07 10.36 17.87
C SER A 161 1.77 10.01 16.58
N PHE A 162 1.55 10.88 15.59
CA PHE A 162 2.36 11.00 14.39
C PHE A 162 3.09 12.33 14.40
N HIS A 163 4.31 12.34 13.88
CA HIS A 163 5.14 13.53 13.75
C HIS A 163 5.82 13.53 12.39
N GLN A 164 5.83 14.67 11.69
CA GLN A 164 6.48 14.82 10.40
C GLN A 164 7.51 15.94 10.44
N ASN A 165 8.73 15.61 10.03
CA ASN A 165 9.79 16.59 9.82
C ASN A 165 9.50 17.53 8.65
N GLU A 166 10.17 18.68 8.66
CA GLU A 166 10.13 19.67 7.59
C GLU A 166 10.42 19.06 6.22
N LYS A 167 9.60 19.45 5.25
CA LYS A 167 9.68 18.94 3.87
C LYS A 167 10.62 19.76 2.99
N VAL A 168 10.90 20.99 3.40
CA VAL A 168 11.79 21.90 2.68
C VAL A 168 13.17 21.84 3.32
N SER A 169 14.19 21.46 2.55
CA SER A 169 15.57 21.24 3.06
C SER A 169 16.09 22.43 3.84
N SER A 170 15.91 23.66 3.32
CA SER A 170 16.40 24.87 3.98
C SER A 170 15.73 25.15 5.33
N LEU A 171 14.43 24.82 5.48
CA LEU A 171 13.73 24.98 6.76
C LEU A 171 14.15 23.89 7.76
N TYR A 172 14.32 22.67 7.28
CA TYR A 172 14.83 21.56 8.08
C TYR A 172 16.22 21.87 8.64
N GLU A 173 17.16 22.28 7.79
CA GLU A 173 18.53 22.62 8.16
C GLU A 173 18.58 23.82 9.11
N ALA A 174 17.76 24.86 8.86
CA ALA A 174 17.69 26.02 9.75
C ALA A 174 17.24 25.65 11.17
N GLY A 175 16.24 24.77 11.30
CA GLY A 175 15.78 24.28 12.61
C GLY A 175 16.87 23.51 13.36
N ILE A 176 17.53 22.56 12.68
CA ILE A 176 18.61 21.76 13.28
C ILE A 176 19.79 22.65 13.73
N ASN A 177 20.21 23.61 12.90
CA ASN A 177 21.31 24.53 13.23
C ASN A 177 20.99 25.45 14.43
N GLN A 178 19.72 25.63 14.76
CA GLN A 178 19.26 26.36 15.94
C GLN A 178 19.02 25.47 17.17
N GLY A 179 19.33 24.17 17.08
CA GLY A 179 19.06 23.20 18.14
C GLY A 179 17.58 22.88 18.31
N GLN A 180 16.75 23.12 17.30
CA GLN A 180 15.31 22.87 17.32
C GLN A 180 14.97 21.59 16.54
N LEU A 181 13.91 20.90 16.97
CA LEU A 181 13.34 19.80 16.18
C LEU A 181 12.53 20.39 15.01
N PRO A 182 12.91 20.14 13.74
CA PRO A 182 12.30 20.75 12.56
C PRO A 182 10.95 20.11 12.26
N THR A 183 9.96 20.38 13.11
CA THR A 183 8.61 19.81 13.04
C THR A 183 7.75 20.60 12.06
N HIS A 184 7.28 19.94 11.00
CA HIS A 184 6.31 20.54 10.08
C HIS A 184 4.89 20.46 10.63
N ARG A 185 4.51 19.28 11.11
CA ARG A 185 3.19 18.97 11.65
C ARG A 185 3.21 17.68 12.44
N GLY A 186 2.21 17.48 13.28
CA GLY A 186 1.96 16.22 13.96
C GLY A 186 0.47 16.06 14.26
N HIS A 187 0.11 14.88 14.73
CA HIS A 187 -1.24 14.57 15.20
C HIS A 187 -1.13 13.75 16.48
N VAL A 188 -1.71 14.24 17.57
CA VAL A 188 -1.82 13.50 18.83
C VAL A 188 -3.16 12.78 18.82
N LEU A 189 -3.12 11.47 19.00
CA LEU A 189 -4.28 10.60 18.94
C LEU A 189 -5.08 10.73 20.23
N ASN A 190 -6.39 10.93 20.08
CA ASN A 190 -7.32 10.75 21.19
C ASN A 190 -7.70 9.27 21.36
N ASP A 191 -8.51 8.95 22.37
CA ASP A 191 -8.89 7.56 22.65
C ASP A 191 -9.63 6.89 21.48
N GLU A 192 -10.47 7.64 20.76
CA GLU A 192 -11.16 7.13 19.57
C GLU A 192 -10.17 6.83 18.43
N ASP A 193 -9.21 7.71 18.17
CA ASP A 193 -8.18 7.51 17.16
C ASP A 193 -7.36 6.26 17.44
N ILE A 194 -7.02 6.01 18.72
CA ILE A 194 -6.28 4.82 19.16
C ILE A 194 -7.11 3.56 18.91
N GLU A 195 -8.39 3.55 19.29
CA GLU A 195 -9.30 2.42 19.06
C GLU A 195 -9.47 2.12 17.57
N ARG A 196 -9.76 3.15 16.76
CA ARG A 196 -9.95 3.00 15.31
C ARG A 196 -8.66 2.56 14.61
N ARG A 197 -7.51 3.10 15.01
CA ARG A 197 -6.21 2.63 14.50
C ARG A 197 -6.01 1.15 14.78
N HIS A 198 -6.31 0.69 15.99
CA HIS A 198 -6.19 -0.74 16.33
C HIS A 198 -7.13 -1.61 15.48
N GLN A 199 -8.38 -1.19 15.30
CA GLN A 199 -9.33 -1.92 14.46
C GLN A 199 -8.89 -1.99 12.99
N ILE A 200 -8.46 -0.86 12.42
CA ILE A 200 -7.97 -0.79 11.03
C ILE A 200 -6.71 -1.62 10.86
N LEU A 201 -5.74 -1.52 11.77
CA LEU A 201 -4.50 -2.32 11.69
C LEU A 201 -4.79 -3.81 11.75
N ASN A 202 -5.62 -4.27 12.69
CA ASN A 202 -5.99 -5.68 12.79
C ASN A 202 -6.69 -6.17 11.52
N LEU A 203 -7.62 -5.38 10.97
CA LEU A 203 -8.27 -5.74 9.73
C LEU A 203 -7.26 -5.82 8.57
N MET A 204 -6.31 -4.89 8.50
CA MET A 204 -5.28 -4.85 7.46
C MET A 204 -4.28 -6.00 7.55
N THR A 205 -3.93 -6.47 8.75
CA THR A 205 -2.87 -7.48 8.94
C THR A 205 -3.38 -8.88 9.19
N ASN A 206 -4.59 -9.02 9.73
CA ASN A 206 -5.19 -10.31 10.10
C ASN A 206 -6.46 -10.64 9.30
N TYR A 207 -6.98 -9.71 8.49
CA TYR A 207 -8.24 -9.84 7.76
C TYR A 207 -9.47 -10.06 8.64
N GLU A 208 -9.36 -9.79 9.94
CA GLU A 208 -10.45 -9.92 10.90
C GLU A 208 -10.31 -8.87 12.01
N VAL A 209 -11.44 -8.41 12.54
CA VAL A 209 -11.48 -7.44 13.62
C VAL A 209 -12.74 -7.63 14.47
N ASN A 210 -12.61 -7.43 15.79
CA ASN A 210 -13.74 -7.42 16.71
C ASN A 210 -14.46 -6.07 16.69
N PHE A 211 -15.79 -6.11 16.76
CA PHE A 211 -16.57 -4.93 17.07
C PHE A 211 -16.42 -4.57 18.55
N THR A 212 -16.48 -3.27 18.86
CA THR A 212 -16.44 -2.78 20.24
C THR A 212 -17.84 -2.67 20.86
N SER A 213 -18.90 -2.71 20.05
CA SER A 213 -20.28 -2.73 20.53
C SER A 213 -21.25 -3.35 19.51
N ILE A 214 -22.48 -3.65 19.96
CA ILE A 214 -23.55 -4.15 19.09
C ILE A 214 -24.00 -3.08 18.09
N GLU A 215 -23.97 -1.80 18.47
CA GLU A 215 -24.30 -0.67 17.60
C GLU A 215 -23.28 -0.53 16.48
N GLN A 216 -21.99 -0.73 16.77
CA GLN A 216 -20.93 -0.73 15.75
C GLN A 216 -21.17 -1.84 14.73
N LYS A 217 -21.52 -3.05 15.21
CA LYS A 217 -21.86 -4.19 14.34
C LYS A 217 -23.03 -3.84 13.41
N ILE A 218 -24.15 -3.36 13.95
CA ILE A 218 -25.34 -3.00 13.16
C ILE A 218 -25.00 -1.91 12.13
N SER A 219 -24.19 -0.92 12.52
CA SER A 219 -23.72 0.12 11.61
C SER A 219 -22.86 -0.45 10.48
N ALA A 220 -22.00 -1.43 10.78
CA ALA A 220 -21.19 -2.11 9.78
C ALA A 220 -22.03 -2.93 8.79
N GLU A 221 -23.04 -3.66 9.26
CA GLU A 221 -23.97 -4.42 8.41
C GLU A 221 -24.69 -3.50 7.42
N HIS A 222 -25.07 -2.30 7.84
CA HIS A 222 -25.69 -1.32 6.96
C HIS A 222 -24.69 -0.71 5.97
N TYR A 223 -23.57 -0.20 6.48
CA TYR A 223 -22.56 0.53 5.67
C TYR A 223 -21.89 -0.38 4.64
N LEU A 224 -21.62 -1.64 5.00
CA LEU A 224 -20.94 -2.63 4.16
C LEU A 224 -21.90 -3.61 3.49
N SER A 225 -23.18 -3.26 3.38
CA SER A 225 -24.23 -4.14 2.85
C SER A 225 -23.94 -4.66 1.44
N GLU A 226 -23.35 -3.86 0.55
CA GLU A 226 -22.95 -4.32 -0.78
C GLU A 226 -21.81 -5.35 -0.72
N MET A 227 -20.82 -5.14 0.17
CA MET A 227 -19.73 -6.10 0.35
C MET A 227 -20.22 -7.42 0.98
N LEU A 228 -21.26 -7.37 1.82
CA LEU A 228 -21.92 -8.56 2.34
C LEU A 228 -22.67 -9.32 1.25
N LYS A 229 -23.41 -8.60 0.38
CA LYS A 229 -24.14 -9.21 -0.75
C LYS A 229 -23.21 -9.89 -1.75
N ASP A 230 -22.01 -9.34 -1.93
CA ASP A 230 -21.00 -9.86 -2.85
C ASP A 230 -20.07 -10.93 -2.21
N ASP A 231 -20.38 -11.41 -1.00
CA ASP A 231 -19.58 -12.39 -0.23
C ASP A 231 -18.10 -11.97 -0.03
N LEU A 232 -17.84 -10.65 0.00
CA LEU A 232 -16.50 -10.10 0.20
C LEU A 232 -16.13 -10.02 1.69
N ILE A 233 -17.12 -9.96 2.56
CA ILE A 233 -16.95 -9.98 4.01
C ILE A 233 -17.98 -10.89 4.67
N GLU A 234 -17.65 -11.35 5.86
CA GLU A 234 -18.53 -12.08 6.77
C GLU A 234 -18.65 -11.28 8.07
N ILE A 235 -19.87 -11.10 8.57
CA ILE A 235 -20.13 -10.52 9.88
C ILE A 235 -20.74 -11.60 10.77
N THR A 236 -20.10 -11.86 11.90
CA THR A 236 -20.63 -12.73 12.97
C THR A 236 -21.20 -11.87 14.10
N GLU A 237 -21.57 -12.47 15.23
CA GLU A 237 -22.04 -11.74 16.41
C GLU A 237 -21.04 -10.71 16.93
N THR A 238 -19.74 -10.97 16.80
CA THR A 238 -18.68 -10.14 17.43
C THR A 238 -17.58 -9.70 16.47
N THR A 239 -17.51 -10.27 15.27
CA THR A 239 -16.39 -10.03 14.33
C THR A 239 -16.84 -9.65 12.93
N LEU A 240 -16.02 -8.82 12.30
CA LEU A 240 -15.97 -8.63 10.84
C LEU A 240 -14.76 -9.38 10.31
N LYS A 241 -14.95 -10.18 9.27
CA LYS A 241 -13.90 -10.94 8.59
C LYS A 241 -13.94 -10.65 7.09
N VAL A 242 -12.78 -10.45 6.48
CA VAL A 242 -12.62 -10.29 5.03
C VAL A 242 -12.40 -11.67 4.42
N THR A 243 -13.22 -12.03 3.43
CA THR A 243 -13.09 -13.31 2.73
C THR A 243 -11.89 -13.29 1.78
N THR A 244 -11.50 -14.44 1.24
CA THR A 244 -10.46 -14.51 0.20
C THR A 244 -10.82 -13.64 -1.02
N ALA A 245 -12.10 -13.59 -1.39
CA ALA A 245 -12.60 -12.75 -2.47
C ALA A 245 -12.58 -11.26 -2.12
N GLY A 246 -12.76 -10.91 -0.84
CA GLY A 246 -12.74 -9.52 -0.35
C GLY A 246 -11.36 -8.90 -0.17
N LYS A 247 -10.27 -9.68 -0.15
CA LYS A 247 -8.91 -9.16 0.07
C LYS A 247 -8.51 -7.98 -0.84
N PRO A 248 -8.83 -7.96 -2.15
CA PRO A 248 -8.56 -6.80 -3.01
C PRO A 248 -9.31 -5.54 -2.59
N PHE A 249 -10.44 -5.69 -1.90
CA PHE A 249 -11.33 -4.61 -1.44
C PHE A 249 -11.11 -4.26 0.04
N LEU A 250 -10.02 -4.73 0.65
CA LEU A 250 -9.71 -4.52 2.06
C LEU A 250 -9.80 -3.06 2.50
N ARG A 251 -9.36 -2.13 1.64
CA ARG A 251 -9.44 -0.68 1.91
C ARG A 251 -10.89 -0.22 2.09
N ASN A 252 -11.83 -0.75 1.32
CA ASN A 252 -13.24 -0.38 1.40
C ASN A 252 -13.84 -0.82 2.74
N ALA A 253 -13.47 -2.00 3.24
CA ALA A 253 -13.87 -2.44 4.58
C ALA A 253 -13.23 -1.58 5.68
N CYS A 254 -11.96 -1.18 5.54
CA CYS A 254 -11.28 -0.33 6.51
C CYS A 254 -11.89 1.08 6.63
N VAL A 255 -12.41 1.63 5.54
CA VAL A 255 -13.06 2.96 5.51
C VAL A 255 -14.23 3.05 6.48
N PHE A 256 -14.92 1.94 6.77
CA PHE A 256 -15.96 1.91 7.80
C PHE A 256 -15.45 2.34 9.18
N PHE A 257 -14.18 2.09 9.52
CA PHE A 257 -13.60 2.48 10.80
C PHE A 257 -12.96 3.88 10.78
N ASP A 258 -12.96 4.59 9.65
CA ASP A 258 -12.40 5.93 9.53
C ASP A 258 -13.45 7.01 9.89
N GLU A 259 -13.45 7.43 11.16
CA GLU A 259 -14.37 8.45 11.67
C GLU A 259 -14.07 9.86 11.16
N HIS A 260 -12.80 10.17 10.88
CA HIS A 260 -12.43 11.48 10.34
C HIS A 260 -13.00 11.66 8.93
N LEU A 261 -12.92 10.62 8.09
CA LEU A 261 -13.47 10.65 6.74
C LEU A 261 -15.01 10.76 6.74
N LYS A 262 -15.69 10.07 7.66
CA LYS A 262 -17.15 10.18 7.82
C LYS A 262 -17.58 11.59 8.23
N ARG A 263 -16.85 12.22 9.14
CA ARG A 263 -17.19 13.56 9.69
C ARG A 263 -16.80 14.69 8.76
N LYS A 264 -15.70 14.54 8.01
CA LYS A 264 -15.16 15.55 7.11
C LYS A 264 -14.80 14.91 5.79
N GLN A 265 -15.76 14.91 4.86
CA GLN A 265 -15.40 14.67 3.47
C GLN A 265 -14.49 15.80 3.01
N PRO A 266 -13.30 15.50 2.44
CA PRO A 266 -12.40 16.55 1.97
C PRO A 266 -13.08 17.42 0.92
N GLU A 267 -13.06 18.74 1.10
CA GLU A 267 -13.57 19.70 0.10
C GLU A 267 -12.75 19.69 -1.20
N SER A 268 -11.53 19.14 -1.16
CA SER A 268 -10.62 19.03 -2.30
C SER A 268 -10.27 17.57 -2.61
N LYS A 269 -9.96 17.26 -3.87
CA LYS A 269 -9.47 15.94 -4.30
C LYS A 269 -8.09 15.66 -3.71
N LEU A 270 -8.04 15.13 -2.48
CA LEU A 270 -6.80 14.76 -1.80
C LEU A 270 -6.24 13.41 -2.30
N PHE A 271 -7.12 12.49 -2.70
CA PHE A 271 -6.75 11.12 -3.07
C PHE A 271 -7.09 10.82 -4.54
N SER A 272 -6.31 9.94 -5.17
CA SER A 272 -6.71 9.32 -6.44
C SER A 272 -7.86 8.33 -6.19
N ARG A 273 -8.72 8.12 -7.19
CA ARG A 273 -9.78 7.11 -7.10
C ARG A 273 -9.17 5.71 -6.92
N SER A 274 -9.66 4.97 -5.94
CA SER A 274 -9.42 3.53 -5.83
C SER A 274 -10.08 2.82 -7.02
N ILE A 275 -9.55 1.63 -7.36
CA ILE A 275 -10.12 0.73 -8.35
C ILE A 275 -11.26 -0.06 -7.69
#